data_AF-A0A154PE12-F1
#
_entry.id   AF-A0A154PE12-F1
#
_cell.length_a   1.000
_cell.length_b   1.000
_cell.length_c   1.000
_cell.angle_alpha   90.00
_cell.angle_beta   90.00
_cell.angle_gamma   90.00
#
_symmetry.space_group_name_H-M   'P 1'
#
loop_
_entity.id
_entity.type
_entity.pdbx_description
1 polymer ?
#
loop_
_entity_poly.entity_id
_entity_poly.type
_entity_poly.pdbx_seq_one_letter_code
_entity_poly.pdbx_strand_id
1 'polypeptide(L)'
;MNHHATGFRILIAILTLGSLRSVTVVNHHPDEEYFLQHEVLYEDAIAEAKKLEIYPGPIPGCKPCTNAEMTYCENESVINDHCCCDGSFNEVFPFIKHTCREGPEECKVQAGDCAEYARLRECCCHSYLASVCKYYLYNDNF
;
A
#
# COMPACT_ATOMS: atom_id res chain seq x y z
N MET A 1 -2.05 -78.73 4.92
CA MET A 1 -0.87 -77.89 4.57
C MET A 1 -1.36 -76.46 4.45
N ASN A 2 -0.85 -75.59 5.32
CA ASN A 2 -1.55 -74.40 5.80
C ASN A 2 -1.38 -73.19 4.85
N HIS A 3 -2.43 -72.89 4.07
CA HIS A 3 -2.54 -71.68 3.24
C HIS A 3 -2.79 -70.37 4.05
N HIS A 4 -2.84 -70.44 5.38
CA HIS A 4 -3.17 -69.28 6.23
C HIS A 4 -1.97 -68.42 6.65
N ALA A 5 -0.73 -68.85 6.42
CA ALA A 5 0.46 -68.14 6.91
C ALA A 5 0.98 -67.05 5.95
N THR A 6 0.60 -67.10 4.66
CA THR A 6 1.13 -66.18 3.63
C THR A 6 0.33 -64.89 3.53
N GLY A 7 -0.99 -64.94 3.75
CA GLY A 7 -1.86 -63.75 3.69
C GLY A 7 -1.60 -62.73 4.82
N PHE A 8 -1.21 -63.21 6.00
CA PHE A 8 -0.98 -62.35 7.16
C PHE A 8 0.30 -61.51 7.04
N ARG A 9 1.31 -61.99 6.32
CA ARG A 9 2.58 -61.26 6.11
C ARG A 9 2.44 -60.10 5.13
N ILE A 10 1.56 -60.22 4.14
CA ILE A 10 1.30 -59.16 3.15
C ILE A 10 0.52 -58.00 3.80
N LEU A 11 -0.44 -58.30 4.67
CA LEU A 11 -1.22 -57.30 5.41
C LEU A 11 -0.36 -56.44 6.35
N ILE A 12 0.64 -57.02 7.01
CA ILE A 12 1.55 -56.27 7.89
C ILE A 12 2.46 -55.33 7.07
N ALA A 13 2.88 -55.73 5.87
CA ALA A 13 3.69 -54.88 4.99
C ALA A 13 2.90 -53.67 4.46
N ILE A 14 1.60 -53.80 4.20
CA ILE A 14 0.76 -52.67 3.74
C ILE A 14 0.50 -51.68 4.89
N LEU A 15 0.35 -52.17 6.12
CA LEU A 15 0.07 -51.33 7.29
C LEU A 15 1.29 -50.51 7.77
N THR A 16 2.52 -50.89 7.42
CA THR A 16 3.72 -50.09 7.75
C THR A 16 4.07 -49.03 6.70
N LEU A 17 3.54 -49.13 5.46
CA LEU A 17 3.63 -48.06 4.46
C LEU A 17 2.63 -46.91 4.68
N GLY A 18 1.66 -47.08 5.59
CA GLY A 18 0.61 -46.09 5.86
C GLY A 18 1.04 -44.85 6.64
N SER A 19 2.31 -44.70 6.99
CA SER A 19 2.83 -43.51 7.71
C SER A 19 3.63 -42.56 6.83
N LEU A 20 3.44 -42.62 5.51
CA LEU A 20 3.70 -41.44 4.69
C LEU A 20 2.60 -40.42 5.01
N ARG A 21 2.82 -39.61 6.04
CA ARG A 21 2.14 -38.31 6.12
C ARG A 21 2.37 -37.68 4.75
N SER A 22 1.30 -37.45 4.00
CA SER A 22 1.38 -36.57 2.85
C SER A 22 1.88 -35.24 3.38
N VAL A 23 3.17 -34.96 3.19
CA VAL A 23 3.63 -33.59 3.19
C VAL A 23 2.98 -33.04 1.94
N THR A 24 1.79 -32.47 2.11
CA THR A 24 1.30 -31.49 1.15
C THR A 24 2.38 -30.43 1.16
N VAL A 25 3.25 -30.47 0.16
CA VAL A 25 4.04 -29.29 -0.20
C VAL A 25 2.97 -28.25 -0.49
N VAL A 26 2.70 -27.40 0.50
CA VAL A 26 2.02 -26.15 0.27
C VAL A 26 2.95 -25.44 -0.69
N ASN A 27 2.60 -25.49 -1.97
CA ASN A 27 3.25 -24.68 -2.96
C ASN A 27 2.83 -23.27 -2.59
N HIS A 28 3.65 -22.59 -1.78
CA HIS A 28 3.56 -21.15 -1.63
C HIS A 28 3.87 -20.61 -3.02
N HIS A 29 2.82 -20.39 -3.82
CA HIS A 29 2.96 -19.60 -5.03
C HIS A 29 3.51 -18.24 -4.56
N PRO A 30 4.69 -17.81 -5.05
CA PRO A 30 5.25 -16.51 -4.72
C PRO A 30 4.40 -15.34 -5.27
N ASP A 31 3.31 -15.66 -5.94
CA ASP A 31 2.33 -14.78 -6.58
C ASP A 31 1.55 -13.90 -5.57
N GLU A 32 1.71 -14.12 -4.25
CA GLU A 32 1.14 -13.28 -3.18
C GLU A 32 2.14 -12.29 -2.58
N GLU A 33 3.25 -11.98 -3.26
CA GLU A 33 4.22 -11.03 -2.75
C GLU A 33 3.86 -9.60 -3.15
N TYR A 34 3.77 -8.71 -2.16
CA TYR A 34 3.67 -7.27 -2.39
C TYR A 34 5.04 -6.73 -2.79
N PHE A 35 5.13 -6.18 -4.00
CA PHE A 35 6.35 -5.55 -4.50
C PHE A 35 6.41 -4.10 -4.05
N LEU A 36 7.59 -3.65 -3.62
CA LEU A 36 7.83 -2.24 -3.35
C LEU A 36 7.79 -1.48 -4.69
N GLN A 37 6.83 -0.57 -4.83
CA GLN A 37 6.71 0.28 -6.01
C GLN A 37 7.63 1.49 -5.86
N HIS A 38 7.47 2.25 -4.77
CA HIS A 38 8.38 3.32 -4.37
C HIS A 38 8.24 3.66 -2.89
N GLU A 39 9.22 4.40 -2.36
CA GLU A 39 9.20 4.94 -1.01
C GLU A 39 9.76 6.35 -0.99
N VAL A 40 9.19 7.18 -0.12
CA VAL A 40 9.76 8.48 0.26
C VAL A 40 10.19 8.35 1.71
N LEU A 41 11.50 8.40 1.94
CA LEU A 41 12.08 8.31 3.27
C LEU A 41 11.85 9.60 4.05
N TYR A 42 12.02 9.53 5.37
CA TYR A 42 11.78 10.68 6.25
C TYR A 42 12.75 11.83 5.92
N GLU A 43 14.03 11.52 5.75
CA GLU A 43 15.08 12.49 5.40
C GLU A 43 14.83 13.16 4.04
N ASP A 44 14.31 12.41 3.07
CA ASP A 44 13.96 12.91 1.75
C ASP A 44 12.73 13.81 1.83
N ALA A 45 11.69 13.37 2.55
CA ALA A 45 10.49 14.17 2.80
C ALA A 45 10.85 15.52 3.46
N ILE A 46 11.75 15.53 4.44
CA ILE A 46 12.27 16.75 5.07
C ILE A 46 13.01 17.63 4.05
N ALA A 47 13.87 17.03 3.21
CA ALA A 47 14.66 17.76 2.23
C ALA A 47 13.77 18.42 1.17
N GLU A 48 12.72 17.73 0.72
CA GLU A 48 11.75 18.24 -0.24
C GLU A 48 10.79 19.26 0.40
N ALA A 49 10.36 19.02 1.64
CA ALA A 49 9.51 19.96 2.38
C ALA A 49 10.18 21.33 2.57
N LYS A 50 11.52 21.38 2.72
CA LYS A 50 12.30 22.63 2.79
C LYS A 50 12.29 23.43 1.48
N LYS A 51 12.07 22.77 0.34
CA LYS A 51 12.03 23.40 -1.00
C LYS A 51 10.63 23.88 -1.38
N LEU A 52 9.59 23.50 -0.63
CA LEU A 52 8.21 23.83 -0.97
C LEU A 52 8.00 25.34 -1.09
N GLU A 53 7.34 25.75 -2.16
CA GLU A 53 6.75 27.07 -2.32
C GLU A 53 5.24 26.96 -2.18
N ILE A 54 4.67 27.61 -1.15
CA ILE A 54 3.22 27.59 -0.94
C ILE A 54 2.65 28.79 -1.68
N TYR A 55 1.87 28.53 -2.73
CA TYR A 55 1.16 29.59 -3.42
C TYR A 55 0.00 30.09 -2.57
N PRO A 56 -0.05 31.39 -2.23
CA PRO A 56 -1.15 31.94 -1.44
C PRO A 56 -2.37 32.15 -2.34
N GLY A 57 -3.38 31.28 -2.21
CA GLY A 57 -4.69 31.48 -2.82
C GLY A 57 -5.31 30.20 -3.38
N PRO A 58 -6.60 30.23 -3.71
CA PRO A 58 -7.26 29.12 -4.37
C PRO A 58 -6.64 28.90 -5.75
N ILE A 59 -6.36 27.64 -6.08
CA ILE A 59 -5.91 27.25 -7.41
C ILE A 59 -7.01 27.61 -8.42
N PRO A 60 -6.70 28.31 -9.53
CA PRO A 60 -7.71 28.69 -10.52
C PRO A 60 -8.52 27.47 -10.99
N GLY A 61 -9.84 27.58 -10.97
CA GLY A 61 -10.75 26.49 -11.35
C GLY A 61 -11.15 25.56 -10.20
N CYS A 62 -10.52 25.66 -9.03
CA CYS A 62 -10.91 24.89 -7.85
C CYS A 62 -12.05 25.56 -7.08
N LYS A 63 -13.05 24.75 -6.71
CA LYS A 63 -14.07 25.13 -5.71
C LYS A 63 -13.47 25.06 -4.29
N PRO A 64 -14.05 25.76 -3.30
CA PRO A 64 -13.70 25.54 -1.90
C PRO A 64 -13.90 24.09 -1.50
N CYS A 65 -12.93 23.55 -0.75
CA CYS A 65 -13.00 22.19 -0.22
C CYS A 65 -13.93 22.13 1.00
N THR A 66 -14.79 21.12 1.02
CA THR A 66 -15.69 20.80 2.12
C THR A 66 -14.91 20.15 3.27
N ASN A 67 -15.53 20.10 4.46
CA ASN A 67 -14.91 19.45 5.61
C ASN A 67 -14.57 17.98 5.36
N ALA A 68 -15.42 17.25 4.64
CA ALA A 68 -15.15 15.85 4.30
C ALA A 68 -13.94 15.69 3.38
N GLU A 69 -13.79 16.58 2.40
CA GLU A 69 -12.62 16.60 1.50
C GLU A 69 -11.35 16.98 2.28
N MET A 70 -11.44 17.90 3.25
CA MET A 70 -10.31 18.21 4.12
C MET A 70 -9.94 17.04 5.04
N THR A 71 -10.92 16.34 5.62
CA THR A 71 -10.65 15.12 6.41
C THR A 71 -9.97 14.02 5.59
N TYR A 72 -10.32 13.90 4.31
CA TYR A 72 -9.64 12.99 3.38
C TYR A 72 -8.18 13.39 3.12
N CYS A 73 -7.86 14.69 3.12
CA CYS A 73 -6.48 15.16 2.99
C CYS A 73 -5.66 15.00 4.27
N GLU A 74 -6.31 14.93 5.43
CA GLU A 74 -5.68 14.84 6.75
C GLU A 74 -5.27 13.43 7.15
N ASN A 75 -5.95 12.43 6.61
CA ASN A 75 -5.72 11.03 6.93
C ASN A 75 -4.87 10.35 5.85
N GLU A 76 -4.63 9.05 6.03
CA GLU A 76 -3.83 8.27 5.08
C GLU A 76 -4.56 8.03 3.74
N SER A 77 -5.84 8.42 3.58
CA SER A 77 -6.62 8.14 2.36
C SER A 77 -6.00 8.77 1.11
N VAL A 78 -5.54 10.02 1.19
CA VAL A 78 -4.89 10.69 0.04
C VAL A 78 -3.59 10.03 -0.38
N ILE A 79 -2.81 9.49 0.57
CA ILE A 79 -1.56 8.77 0.28
C ILE A 79 -1.85 7.36 -0.25
N ASN A 80 -2.86 6.69 0.28
CA ASN A 80 -3.30 5.40 -0.26
C ASN A 80 -3.76 5.56 -1.72
N ASP A 81 -4.58 6.56 -2.01
CA ASP A 81 -5.04 6.80 -3.38
C ASP A 81 -3.92 7.26 -4.31
N HIS A 82 -2.92 7.99 -3.79
CA HIS A 82 -1.69 8.29 -4.51
C HIS A 82 -0.99 7.00 -4.96
N CYS A 83 -0.76 6.05 -4.05
CA CYS A 83 -0.15 4.77 -4.38
C CYS A 83 -0.94 3.97 -5.42
N CYS A 84 -2.23 4.25 -5.58
CA CYS A 84 -3.10 3.50 -6.48
C CYS A 84 -3.34 4.17 -7.82
N CYS A 85 -3.33 5.51 -7.87
CA CYS A 85 -3.68 6.28 -9.05
C CYS A 85 -2.47 6.87 -9.77
N ASP A 86 -1.44 7.29 -9.04
CA ASP A 86 -0.27 7.94 -9.63
C ASP A 86 0.89 6.96 -9.87
N GLY A 87 1.06 6.01 -8.94
CA GLY A 87 2.24 5.16 -8.89
C GLY A 87 3.55 5.96 -8.84
N SER A 88 4.66 5.32 -9.21
CA SER A 88 6.00 5.94 -9.16
C SER A 88 6.29 6.95 -10.28
N PHE A 89 5.40 7.10 -11.27
CA PHE A 89 5.65 7.99 -12.42
C PHE A 89 5.41 9.47 -12.10
N ASN A 90 4.61 9.76 -11.08
CA ASN A 90 4.28 11.11 -10.66
C ASN A 90 4.54 11.25 -9.16
N GLU A 91 5.73 11.71 -8.76
CA GLU A 91 6.04 12.02 -7.36
C GLU A 91 5.31 13.30 -6.92
N VAL A 92 4.01 13.19 -6.61
CA VAL A 92 3.17 14.35 -6.26
C VAL A 92 3.26 14.71 -4.77
N PHE A 93 3.68 13.78 -3.92
CA PHE A 93 3.88 14.01 -2.49
C PHE A 93 5.33 13.70 -2.02
N PRO A 94 6.36 14.30 -2.65
CA PRO A 94 7.75 14.00 -2.32
C PRO A 94 8.15 14.53 -0.93
N PHE A 95 7.31 15.36 -0.32
CA PHE A 95 7.50 15.97 1.01
C PHE A 95 6.73 15.25 2.14
N ILE A 96 6.06 14.14 1.81
CA ILE A 96 5.35 13.29 2.79
C ILE A 96 6.05 11.93 2.79
N LYS A 97 6.48 11.45 3.95
CA LYS A 97 7.01 10.09 4.08
C LYS A 97 5.90 9.08 3.78
N HIS A 98 6.13 8.16 2.85
CA HIS A 98 5.21 7.07 2.54
C HIS A 98 5.91 5.91 1.81
N THR A 99 5.22 4.78 1.72
CA THR A 99 5.67 3.60 0.98
C THR A 99 4.50 3.07 0.17
N CYS A 100 4.66 3.00 -1.14
CA CYS A 100 3.68 2.41 -2.04
C CYS A 100 4.08 0.98 -2.41
N ARG A 101 3.12 0.07 -2.33
CA ARG A 101 3.31 -1.35 -2.63
C ARG A 101 2.25 -1.79 -3.62
N GLU A 102 2.66 -2.57 -4.61
CA GLU A 102 1.77 -3.23 -5.54
C GLU A 102 1.65 -4.70 -5.15
N GLY A 103 0.42 -5.15 -4.93
CA GLY A 103 0.13 -6.55 -4.61
C GLY A 103 -0.77 -7.20 -5.66
N PRO A 104 -1.10 -8.48 -5.49
CA PRO A 104 -2.04 -9.19 -6.36
C PRO A 104 -3.48 -8.68 -6.22
N GLU A 105 -3.81 -7.99 -5.12
CA GLU A 105 -5.12 -7.38 -4.91
C GLU A 105 -5.21 -6.06 -5.68
N GLU A 106 -6.33 -5.87 -6.40
CA GLU A 106 -6.63 -4.61 -7.06
C GLU A 106 -6.76 -3.51 -6.00
N CYS A 107 -6.03 -2.41 -6.17
CA CYS A 107 -6.15 -1.31 -5.23
C CYS A 107 -7.55 -0.67 -5.31
N LYS A 108 -8.12 -0.38 -4.13
CA LYS A 108 -9.38 0.33 -3.98
C LYS A 108 -9.16 1.81 -3.68
N VAL A 109 -9.52 2.66 -4.64
CA VAL A 109 -9.51 4.12 -4.51
C VAL A 109 -10.60 4.59 -3.53
N GLN A 110 -10.23 5.40 -2.55
CA GLN A 110 -11.10 5.90 -1.48
C GLN A 110 -11.84 7.18 -1.88
N ALA A 111 -11.26 8.00 -2.77
CA ALA A 111 -11.91 9.15 -3.38
C ALA A 111 -13.08 8.78 -4.32
N GLY A 112 -13.24 7.50 -4.64
CA GLY A 112 -14.23 6.98 -5.58
C GLY A 112 -13.58 6.53 -6.89
N ASP A 113 -12.83 7.41 -7.54
CA ASP A 113 -12.03 7.10 -8.72
C ASP A 113 -10.78 8.00 -8.83
N CYS A 114 -9.87 7.66 -9.74
CA CYS A 114 -8.61 8.39 -9.90
C CYS A 114 -8.78 9.81 -10.45
N ALA A 115 -9.91 10.13 -11.10
CA ALA A 115 -10.19 11.49 -11.56
C ALA A 115 -10.61 12.39 -10.38
N GLU A 116 -11.43 11.86 -9.47
CA GLU A 116 -11.80 12.56 -8.24
C GLU A 116 -10.60 12.70 -7.29
N TYR A 117 -9.77 11.66 -7.18
CA TYR A 117 -8.47 11.76 -6.50
C TYR A 117 -7.62 12.90 -7.07
N ALA A 118 -7.42 12.96 -8.39
CA ALA A 118 -6.61 14.01 -9.01
C ALA A 118 -7.15 15.41 -8.69
N ARG A 119 -8.47 15.59 -8.73
CA ARG A 119 -9.11 16.84 -8.33
C ARG A 119 -8.86 17.17 -6.85
N LEU A 120 -9.04 16.21 -5.94
CA LEU A 120 -8.82 16.41 -4.50
C LEU A 120 -7.35 16.72 -4.19
N ARG A 121 -6.44 15.96 -4.79
CA ARG A 121 -4.99 16.15 -4.71
C ARG A 121 -4.61 17.57 -5.07
N GLU A 122 -5.02 18.03 -6.25
CA GLU A 122 -4.66 19.35 -6.77
C GLU A 122 -5.38 20.47 -6.02
N CYS A 123 -6.71 20.39 -5.89
CA CYS A 123 -7.50 21.51 -5.37
C CYS A 123 -7.50 21.63 -3.84
N CYS A 124 -7.28 20.54 -3.11
CA CYS A 124 -7.45 20.49 -1.66
C CYS A 124 -6.17 20.06 -0.94
N CYS A 125 -5.65 18.88 -1.26
CA CYS A 125 -4.71 18.20 -0.38
C CYS A 125 -3.28 18.72 -0.51
N HIS A 126 -2.80 19.00 -1.73
CA HIS A 126 -1.39 19.37 -1.93
C HIS A 126 -1.02 20.65 -1.16
N SER A 127 -1.75 21.75 -1.35
CA SER A 127 -1.49 23.01 -0.63
C SER A 127 -1.70 22.89 0.88
N TYR A 128 -2.69 22.10 1.30
CA TYR A 128 -2.95 21.83 2.72
C TYR A 128 -1.78 21.08 3.36
N LEU A 129 -1.40 19.93 2.82
CA LEU A 129 -0.31 19.10 3.31
C LEU A 129 1.03 19.84 3.28
N ALA A 130 1.31 20.58 2.21
CA ALA A 130 2.51 21.43 2.13
C ALA A 130 2.56 22.47 3.26
N SER A 131 1.41 23.07 3.61
CA SER A 131 1.31 24.03 4.70
C SER A 131 1.51 23.38 6.07
N VAL A 132 0.92 22.20 6.28
CA VAL A 132 1.09 21.41 7.50
C VAL A 132 2.57 21.00 7.67
N CYS A 133 3.20 20.49 6.62
CA CYS A 133 4.62 20.13 6.62
C CYS A 133 5.51 21.31 6.97
N LYS A 134 5.31 22.47 6.34
CA LYS A 134 6.06 23.68 6.70
C LYS A 134 5.86 24.09 8.15
N TYR A 135 4.62 24.02 8.65
CA TYR A 135 4.34 24.33 10.05
C TYR A 135 5.14 23.43 11.00
N TYR A 136 5.17 22.11 10.78
CA TYR A 136 5.94 21.20 11.62
C TYR A 136 7.45 21.41 11.49
N LEU A 137 7.95 21.68 10.27
CA LEU A 137 9.36 22.01 10.02
C LEU A 137 9.81 23.26 10.79
N TYR A 138 9.00 24.32 10.79
CA TYR A 138 9.36 25.58 11.48
C TYR A 138 9.32 25.48 13.00
N ASN A 139 8.58 24.51 13.54
CA ASN A 139 8.42 24.33 14.98
C ASN A 139 9.27 23.17 15.54
N ASP A 140 10.22 22.63 14.78
CA ASP A 140 11.05 21.46 15.14
C ASP A 140 10.22 20.24 15.61
N ASN A 141 9.02 20.07 15.06
CA ASN A 141 8.03 19.05 15.46
C ASN A 141 7.71 18.05 14.33
N PHE A 142 8.56 17.95 13.30
CA PHE A 142 8.32 17.13 12.11
C PHE A 142 8.67 15.65 12.33
#